data_AF-A0A6C8GEB7-F1
#
_entry.id   AF-A0A6C8GEB7-F1
#
_cell.length_a   1.000
_cell.length_b   1.000
_cell.length_c   1.000
_cell.angle_alpha   90.00
_cell.angle_beta   90.00
_cell.angle_gamma   90.00
#
_symmetry.space_group_name_H-M   'P 1'
#
loop_
_entity.id
_entity.type
_entity.pdbx_description
1 polymer ?
#
loop_
_entity_poly.entity_id
_entity_poly.type
_entity_poly.pdbx_seq_one_letter_code
_entity_poly.pdbx_strand_id
1 'polypeptide(L)' 'MRHAALVFGREDSGLTNDELALADVLTGVPMAADYPSLNLGQAVMVYCYQLAGLIYIPRIH' A
#
# COMPACT_ATOMS: atom_id res chain seq x y z
N MET A 1 -16.96 0.74 -10.45
CA MET A 1 -16.46 1.16 -9.13
C MET A 1 -15.35 2.19 -9.38
N ARG A 2 -15.31 3.33 -8.67
CA ARG A 2 -14.42 4.47 -9.01
C ARG A 2 -13.48 4.91 -7.88
N HIS A 3 -13.49 4.21 -6.75
CA HIS A 3 -12.68 4.54 -5.59
C HIS A 3 -11.88 3.33 -5.15
N ALA A 4 -10.66 3.56 -4.69
CA ALA A 4 -9.79 2.57 -4.08
C ALA A 4 -9.28 3.15 -2.75
N ALA A 5 -9.03 2.28 -1.79
CA ALA A 5 -8.39 2.63 -0.53
C ALA A 5 -7.10 1.81 -0.38
N LEU A 6 -6.09 2.41 0.22
CA LEU A 6 -4.92 1.70 0.71
C LEU A 6 -5.15 1.38 2.18
N VAL A 7 -4.92 0.12 2.55
CA VAL A 7 -5.01 -0.34 3.94
C VAL A 7 -3.62 -0.79 4.35
N PHE A 8 -3.13 -0.24 5.46
CA PHE A 8 -1.86 -0.62 6.06
C PHE A 8 -2.12 -1.23 7.43
N GLY A 9 -1.40 -2.30 7.74
CA GLY A 9 -1.45 -2.95 9.04
C GLY A 9 -0.65 -2.20 10.10
N ARG A 10 -0.63 -2.77 11.30
CA ARG A 10 0.17 -2.26 12.40
C ARG A 10 1.67 -2.40 12.11
N GLU A 11 2.49 -1.54 12.69
CA GLU A 11 3.95 -1.55 12.45
C GLU A 11 4.66 -2.81 12.98
N ASP A 12 4.15 -3.38 14.06
CA ASP A 12 4.71 -4.56 14.72
C ASP A 12 4.18 -5.88 14.14
N SER A 13 2.90 -5.94 13.80
CA SER A 13 2.22 -7.20 13.44
C SER A 13 1.62 -7.22 12.03
N GLY A 14 1.63 -6.11 11.30
CA GLY A 14 0.98 -6.01 10.01
C GLY A 14 -0.54 -6.18 10.08
N LEU A 15 -1.13 -6.65 8.97
CA LEU A 15 -2.53 -7.08 8.89
C LEU A 15 -2.63 -8.56 9.24
N THR A 16 -3.70 -8.92 9.94
CA THR A 16 -4.05 -10.32 10.20
C THR A 16 -4.47 -11.03 8.92
N ASN A 17 -4.40 -12.35 8.90
CA ASN A 17 -4.86 -13.15 7.75
C ASN A 17 -6.36 -12.90 7.44
N ASP A 18 -7.17 -12.68 8.47
CA ASP A 18 -8.59 -12.39 8.31
C ASP A 18 -8.81 -11.03 7.64
N GLU A 19 -8.02 -10.01 8.00
CA GLU A 19 -8.05 -8.69 7.35
C GLU A 19 -7.52 -8.76 5.91
N LEU A 20 -6.47 -9.55 5.65
CA LEU A 20 -5.94 -9.77 4.31
C LEU A 20 -6.97 -10.46 3.40
N ALA A 21 -7.75 -11.39 3.94
CA ALA A 21 -8.81 -12.08 3.19
C ALA A 21 -9.96 -11.15 2.75
N LEU A 22 -10.11 -9.98 3.37
CA LEU A 22 -11.10 -8.96 2.99
C LEU A 22 -10.60 -8.02 1.88
N ALA A 23 -9.30 -8.00 1.60
CA ALA A 23 -8.73 -7.08 0.63
C ALA A 23 -8.88 -7.59 -0.81
N ASP A 24 -9.26 -6.70 -1.73
CA ASP A 24 -9.39 -7.04 -3.15
C ASP A 24 -8.05 -7.38 -3.80
N VAL A 25 -6.98 -6.72 -3.37
CA VAL A 25 -5.63 -6.86 -3.92
C VAL A 25 -4.61 -6.83 -2.79
N LEU A 26 -3.75 -7.84 -2.75
CA LEU A 26 -2.59 -7.90 -1.87
C LEU A 26 -1.34 -7.46 -2.62
N THR A 27 -0.59 -6.54 -2.02
CA THR A 27 0.63 -5.96 -2.59
C THR A 27 1.64 -5.67 -1.48
N GLY A 28 2.92 -5.63 -1.85
CA GLY A 28 4.02 -5.22 -0.96
C GLY A 28 5.11 -4.50 -1.74
N VAL A 29 5.97 -3.77 -1.02
CA VAL A 29 7.16 -3.15 -1.59
C VAL A 29 8.23 -4.25 -1.76
N PRO A 30 8.81 -4.45 -2.96
CA PRO A 30 9.90 -5.40 -3.14
C PRO A 30 11.10 -5.00 -2.28
N MET A 31 11.54 -5.93 -1.41
CA MET A 31 12.68 -5.73 -0.53
C MET A 31 13.92 -6.43 -1.12
N ALA A 32 15.09 -5.83 -0.93
CA ALA A 32 16.35 -6.43 -1.40
C ALA A 32 16.79 -7.64 -0.55
N ALA A 33 16.32 -7.71 0.69
CA ALA A 33 16.53 -8.81 1.62
C ALA A 33 15.24 -9.04 2.43
N ASP A 34 15.06 -10.25 2.95
CA ASP A 34 13.87 -10.60 3.74
C ASP A 34 13.77 -9.77 5.03
N TYR A 35 14.91 -9.28 5.54
CA TYR A 35 14.99 -8.39 6.70
C TYR A 35 16.13 -7.37 6.58
N PRO A 36 15.98 -6.17 7.19
CA PRO A 36 14.77 -5.67 7.85
C PRO A 36 13.72 -5.17 6.84
N SER A 37 12.44 -5.30 7.20
CA SER A 37 11.35 -4.66 6.46
C SER A 37 11.42 -3.14 6.56
N LEU A 38 10.75 -2.42 5.65
CA LEU A 38 10.51 -0.99 5.83
C LEU A 38 9.67 -0.76 7.08
N ASN A 39 9.89 0.38 7.74
CA ASN A 39 8.95 0.84 8.75
C ASN A 39 7.63 1.26 8.08
N LEU A 40 6.56 1.33 8.87
CA LEU A 40 5.23 1.62 8.35
C LEU A 40 5.18 2.97 7.61
N GLY A 41 5.83 4.01 8.14
CA GLY A 41 5.88 5.33 7.53
C GLY A 41 6.57 5.33 6.15
N GLN A 42 7.66 4.58 6.00
CA GLN A 42 8.38 4.41 4.74
C GLN A 42 7.52 3.67 3.70
N ALA A 43 6.83 2.61 4.11
CA ALA A 43 5.91 1.90 3.23
C ALA A 43 4.80 2.84 2.73
N VAL A 44 4.18 3.61 3.63
CA VAL A 44 3.15 4.61 3.27
C VAL A 44 3.71 5.63 2.27
N MET A 45 4.90 6.18 2.53
CA MET A 45 5.53 7.14 1.61
C MET A 45 5.77 6.56 0.21
N VAL A 46 6.29 5.34 0.11
CA VAL A 46 6.55 4.68 -1.18
C VAL A 46 5.26 4.49 -1.98
N TYR A 47 4.20 3.98 -1.35
CA TYR A 47 2.90 3.80 -2.00
C TYR A 47 2.31 5.14 -2.45
N CYS A 48 2.29 6.15 -1.58
CA CYS A 48 1.79 7.49 -1.94
C CYS A 48 2.56 8.10 -3.11
N TYR A 49 3.90 8.01 -3.09
CA TYR A 49 4.73 8.52 -4.18
C TYR A 49 4.45 7.79 -5.50
N GLN A 50 4.39 6.46 -5.47
CA GLN A 50 4.17 5.65 -6.66
C GLN A 50 2.78 5.89 -7.29
N LEU A 51 1.76 6.14 -6.47
CA LEU A 51 0.39 6.37 -6.92
C LEU A 51 0.06 7.85 -7.16
N ALA A 52 0.93 8.79 -6.79
CA ALA A 52 0.70 10.22 -6.96
C ALA A 52 0.34 10.59 -8.41
N GLY A 53 0.96 9.91 -9.39
CA GLY A 53 0.65 10.11 -10.81
C GLY A 53 -0.80 9.79 -11.20
N LEU A 54 -1.48 8.91 -10.47
CA LEU A 54 -2.89 8.59 -10.71
C LEU A 54 -3.84 9.69 -10.23
N ILE A 55 -3.40 10.50 -9.25
CA ILE A 55 -4.17 11.63 -8.73
C ILE A 55 -4.14 12.81 -9.72
N TYR A 56 -3.03 12.94 -10.46
CA TYR A 56 -2.80 14.08 -11.36
C TYR A 56 -3.23 13.84 -12.82
N ILE A 57 -3.91 12.74 -13.14
CA ILE A 57 -4.47 12.55 -14.48
C ILE A 57 -5.54 13.62 -14.68
N PRO A 58 -5.35 14.63 -15.56
CA PRO A 58 -6.39 15.60 -15.82
C PRO A 58 -7.58 14.80 -16.35
N ARG A 59 -8.76 14.94 -15.72
CA ARG A 59 -9.99 14.51 -16.37
C ARG A 59 -10.15 15.38 -17.62
N ILE A 60 -9.59 14.93 -18.74
CA ILE A 60 -9.97 15.38 -20.07
C ILE A 60 -11.39 14.86 -20.32
N HIS A 61 -12.35 15.64 -19.81
CA HIS A 61 -13.71 15.73 -20.32
C HIS A 61 -13.96 17.18 -20.65
#